data_AF-A0A371Q2F3-F1
#
_entry.id   AF-A0A371Q2F3-F1
#
_cell.length_a   1.000
_cell.length_b   1.000
_cell.length_c   1.000
_cell.angle_alpha   90.00
_cell.angle_beta   90.00
_cell.angle_gamma   90.00
#
_symmetry.space_group_name_H-M   'P 1'
#
loop_
_entity.id
_entity.type
_entity.pdbx_description
1 polymer ?
#
loop_
_entity_poly.entity_id
_entity_poly.type
_entity_poly.pdbx_seq_one_letter_code
_entity_poly.pdbx_strand_id
1 'polypeptide(L)'
;MTDTTYSELLGTIDEFAGRLDLHEQVACLYGLIAPLLDRVEQEDEELSDEPVLSTADAVRGIHKAAAGEPTDVDAVHEQLTEVGLCYSEDQDPERHIVSQSAYASAAWLRLLAGRKLRTTRYLEGDEEDLIPPFAPSTFTQIVDLLAWTRSGQVYCHWEDATTAPEYDLPAAIRELQVMHLEITT
;
A
#
# COMPACT_ATOMS: atom_id res chain seq x y z
N MET A 1 24.46 -3.00 -17.58
CA MET A 1 23.32 -2.97 -16.64
C MET A 1 23.93 -3.21 -15.28
N THR A 2 23.92 -2.20 -14.41
CA THR A 2 24.37 -2.34 -13.02
C THR A 2 23.38 -3.22 -12.28
N ASP A 3 23.89 -4.29 -11.67
CA ASP A 3 23.13 -5.23 -10.86
C ASP A 3 22.87 -4.57 -9.50
N THR A 4 21.86 -3.69 -9.43
CA THR A 4 21.50 -2.96 -8.23
C THR A 4 20.71 -3.86 -7.29
N THR A 5 21.13 -3.93 -6.02
CA THR A 5 20.44 -4.72 -4.99
C THR A 5 19.10 -4.08 -4.61
N TYR A 6 18.17 -4.85 -4.05
CA TYR A 6 16.84 -4.36 -3.65
C TYR A 6 16.94 -3.15 -2.70
N SER A 7 17.82 -3.21 -1.70
CA SER A 7 18.02 -2.14 -0.71
C SER A 7 18.61 -0.86 -1.31
N GLU A 8 19.55 -0.96 -2.26
CA GLU A 8 20.10 0.20 -2.98
C GLU A 8 19.01 0.89 -3.82
N LEU A 9 18.10 0.12 -4.41
CA LEU A 9 16.99 0.66 -5.19
C LEU A 9 15.97 1.36 -4.29
N LEU A 10 15.63 0.79 -3.13
CA LEU A 10 14.81 1.48 -2.12
C LEU A 10 15.47 2.79 -1.67
N GLY A 11 16.79 2.78 -1.42
CA GLY A 11 17.53 4.00 -1.08
C GLY A 11 17.47 5.07 -2.18
N THR A 12 17.57 4.66 -3.44
CA THR A 12 17.44 5.57 -4.59
C THR A 12 16.05 6.20 -4.67
N ILE A 13 15.01 5.40 -4.45
CA ILE A 13 13.61 5.86 -4.42
C ILE A 13 13.38 6.82 -3.25
N ASP A 14 13.94 6.52 -2.08
CA ASP A 14 13.84 7.38 -0.90
C ASP A 14 14.52 8.73 -1.10
N GLU A 15 15.73 8.73 -1.69
CA GLU A 15 16.43 9.96 -2.07
C GLU A 15 15.66 10.79 -3.10
N PHE A 16 14.92 10.14 -4.00
CA PHE A 16 14.04 10.82 -4.95
C PHE A 16 12.84 11.44 -4.22
N ALA A 17 12.15 10.66 -3.39
CA ALA A 17 11.01 11.12 -2.60
C ALA A 17 11.36 12.32 -1.70
N GLY A 18 12.56 12.32 -1.11
CA GLY A 18 13.05 13.42 -0.28
C GLY A 18 13.27 14.76 -1.02
N ARG A 19 13.23 14.77 -2.36
CA ARG A 19 13.30 15.99 -3.19
C ARG A 19 11.92 16.54 -3.55
N LEU A 20 10.89 15.74 -3.38
CA LEU A 20 9.50 16.09 -3.67
C LEU A 20 8.85 16.74 -2.45
N ASP A 21 7.94 17.68 -2.68
CA ASP A 21 7.03 18.12 -1.63
C ASP A 21 5.96 17.04 -1.33
N LEU A 22 5.23 17.20 -0.23
CA LEU A 22 4.23 16.20 0.20
C LEU A 22 3.13 15.98 -0.84
N HIS A 23 2.73 17.02 -1.57
CA HIS A 23 1.68 16.91 -2.59
C HIS A 23 2.18 16.09 -3.78
N GLU A 24 3.40 16.34 -4.23
CA GLU A 24 4.08 15.55 -5.28
C GLU A 24 4.25 14.09 -4.85
N GLN A 25 4.70 13.84 -3.62
CA GLN A 25 4.82 12.48 -3.06
C GLN A 25 3.49 11.73 -3.09
N VAL A 26 2.42 12.35 -2.58
CA VAL A 26 1.09 11.76 -2.54
C VAL A 26 0.55 11.50 -3.95
N ALA A 27 0.80 12.38 -4.91
CA ALA A 27 0.40 12.20 -6.31
C ALA A 27 1.13 11.02 -6.97
N CYS A 28 2.46 10.90 -6.77
CA CYS A 28 3.24 9.78 -7.28
C CYS A 28 2.74 8.44 -6.72
N LEU A 29 2.55 8.35 -5.40
CA LEU A 29 2.05 7.13 -4.75
C LEU A 29 0.64 6.76 -5.24
N TYR A 30 -0.25 7.73 -5.41
CA TYR A 30 -1.57 7.47 -5.94
C TYR A 30 -1.51 6.88 -7.35
N GLY A 31 -0.59 7.36 -8.20
CA GLY A 31 -0.36 6.78 -9.52
C GLY A 31 0.02 5.29 -9.48
N LEU A 32 0.79 4.87 -8.48
CA LEU A 32 1.16 3.46 -8.28
C LEU A 32 0.02 2.62 -7.68
N ILE A 33 -0.80 3.22 -6.81
CA ILE A 33 -1.90 2.55 -6.10
C ILE A 33 -3.12 2.37 -6.99
N ALA A 34 -3.46 3.37 -7.80
CA ALA A 34 -4.72 3.41 -8.54
C ALA A 34 -5.02 2.15 -9.38
N PRO A 35 -4.06 1.54 -10.10
CA PRO A 35 -4.32 0.31 -10.86
C PRO A 35 -4.68 -0.92 -10.01
N LEU A 36 -4.39 -0.90 -8.70
CA LEU A 36 -4.69 -2.00 -7.79
C LEU A 36 -6.06 -1.86 -7.13
N LEU A 37 -6.64 -0.65 -7.13
CA LEU A 37 -7.91 -0.36 -6.47
C LEU A 37 -9.09 -1.12 -7.08
N ASP A 38 -9.04 -1.44 -8.39
CA ASP A 38 -10.07 -2.25 -9.04
C ASP A 38 -10.24 -3.63 -8.38
N ARG A 39 -9.16 -4.20 -7.85
CA ARG A 39 -9.20 -5.49 -7.13
C ARG A 39 -9.82 -5.34 -5.76
N VAL A 40 -9.55 -4.23 -5.09
CA VAL A 40 -10.17 -3.91 -3.79
C VAL A 40 -11.65 -3.63 -3.98
N GLU A 41 -12.04 -2.89 -5.01
CA GLU A 41 -13.45 -2.54 -5.29
C GLU A 41 -14.33 -3.75 -5.56
N GLN A 42 -13.78 -4.81 -6.16
CA GLN A 42 -14.50 -6.04 -6.48
C GLN A 42 -14.87 -6.88 -5.25
N GLU A 43 -14.32 -6.55 -4.08
CA GLU A 43 -14.65 -7.24 -2.84
C GLU A 43 -16.01 -6.80 -2.31
N ASP A 44 -16.96 -7.74 -2.38
CA ASP A 44 -18.36 -7.58 -1.98
C ASP A 44 -18.72 -8.45 -0.76
N GLU A 45 -17.72 -9.05 -0.11
CA GLU A 45 -17.96 -9.80 1.12
C GLU A 45 -18.36 -8.85 2.26
N GLU A 46 -19.41 -9.20 3.00
CA GLU A 46 -19.80 -8.49 4.21
C GLU A 46 -18.72 -8.71 5.29
N LEU A 47 -17.77 -7.77 5.36
CA LEU A 47 -16.65 -7.83 6.31
C LEU A 47 -17.07 -7.50 7.76
N SER A 48 -18.13 -6.69 7.91
CA SER A 48 -18.67 -6.25 9.19
C SER A 48 -20.20 -6.24 9.14
N ASP A 49 -20.84 -6.53 10.28
CA ASP A 49 -22.30 -6.50 10.43
C ASP A 49 -22.88 -5.07 10.27
N GLU A 50 -22.08 -4.04 10.56
CA GLU A 50 -22.46 -2.62 10.49
C GLU A 50 -21.30 -1.77 9.93
N PRO A 51 -20.96 -1.89 8.63
CA PRO A 51 -19.87 -1.14 8.04
C PRO A 51 -20.27 0.34 7.89
N VAL A 52 -19.35 1.26 8.21
CA VAL A 52 -19.57 2.71 8.01
C VAL A 52 -19.64 3.05 6.52
N LEU A 53 -18.87 2.33 5.69
CA LEU A 53 -18.83 2.44 4.24
C LEU A 53 -18.70 1.05 3.62
N SER A 54 -19.26 0.85 2.42
CA SER A 54 -18.93 -0.33 1.61
C SER A 54 -17.49 -0.22 1.07
N THR A 55 -16.88 -1.35 0.71
CA THR A 55 -15.53 -1.37 0.10
C THR A 55 -15.49 -0.56 -1.21
N ALA A 56 -16.50 -0.67 -2.06
CA ALA A 56 -16.60 0.14 -3.27
C ALA A 56 -16.75 1.64 -3.00
N ASP A 57 -17.47 2.03 -1.93
CA ASP A 57 -17.55 3.44 -1.52
C ASP A 57 -16.22 3.95 -0.96
N ALA A 58 -15.44 3.10 -0.27
CA ALA A 58 -14.11 3.44 0.19
C ALA A 58 -13.14 3.66 -0.97
N VAL A 59 -13.15 2.80 -1.99
CA VAL A 59 -12.35 2.98 -3.22
C VAL A 59 -12.76 4.27 -3.96
N ARG A 60 -14.06 4.55 -4.09
CA ARG A 60 -14.52 5.85 -4.61
C ARG A 60 -14.04 7.02 -3.75
N GLY A 61 -13.97 6.84 -2.43
CA GLY A 61 -13.42 7.80 -1.49
C GLY A 61 -11.93 8.09 -1.74
N ILE A 62 -11.12 7.08 -2.07
CA ILE A 62 -9.71 7.25 -2.48
C ILE A 62 -9.61 8.12 -3.74
N HIS A 63 -10.39 7.78 -4.78
CA HIS A 63 -10.36 8.54 -6.04
C HIS A 63 -10.76 10.01 -5.83
N LYS A 64 -11.77 10.27 -4.99
CA LYS A 64 -12.15 11.62 -4.59
C LYS A 64 -11.04 12.35 -3.85
N ALA A 65 -10.42 11.70 -2.85
CA ALA A 65 -9.31 12.28 -2.10
C ALA A 65 -8.15 12.68 -3.03
N ALA A 66 -7.80 11.81 -3.98
CA ALA A 66 -6.75 12.07 -4.96
C ALA A 66 -7.09 13.21 -5.92
N ALA A 67 -8.37 13.38 -6.26
CA ALA A 67 -8.86 14.51 -7.04
C ALA A 67 -9.00 15.82 -6.24
N GLY A 68 -8.71 15.81 -4.93
CA GLY A 68 -8.93 16.94 -4.03
C GLY A 68 -10.40 17.22 -3.73
N GLU A 69 -11.29 16.26 -3.99
CA GLU A 69 -12.71 16.35 -3.70
C GLU A 69 -13.01 16.07 -2.21
N PRO A 70 -14.05 16.69 -1.63
CA PRO A 70 -14.47 16.38 -0.27
C PRO A 70 -14.85 14.91 -0.10
N THR A 71 -14.24 14.26 0.88
CA THR A 71 -14.55 12.89 1.30
C THR A 71 -14.29 12.71 2.79
N ASP A 72 -14.95 11.75 3.42
CA ASP A 72 -14.69 11.39 4.82
C ASP A 72 -13.47 10.46 4.89
N VAL A 73 -12.28 11.06 4.98
CA VAL A 73 -11.01 10.32 5.01
C VAL A 73 -10.89 9.38 6.21
N ASP A 74 -11.58 9.64 7.33
CA ASP A 74 -11.57 8.75 8.48
C ASP A 74 -12.38 7.48 8.18
N ALA A 75 -13.60 7.63 7.64
CA ALA A 75 -14.43 6.48 7.29
C ALA A 75 -13.81 5.64 6.16
N VAL A 76 -13.19 6.29 5.16
CA VAL A 76 -12.51 5.58 4.07
C VAL A 76 -11.31 4.80 4.62
N HIS A 77 -10.50 5.44 5.45
CA HIS A 77 -9.35 4.78 6.07
C HIS A 77 -9.78 3.60 6.95
N GLU A 78 -10.82 3.76 7.78
CA GLU A 78 -11.38 2.70 8.62
C GLU A 78 -11.82 1.48 7.79
N GLN A 79 -12.53 1.70 6.68
CA GLN A 79 -12.97 0.60 5.82
C GLN A 79 -11.80 -0.09 5.12
N LEU A 80 -10.78 0.65 4.67
CA LEU A 80 -9.61 0.04 4.02
C LEU A 80 -8.75 -0.77 5.00
N THR A 81 -8.66 -0.35 6.27
CA THR A 81 -7.96 -1.16 7.27
C THR A 81 -8.74 -2.42 7.63
N GLU A 82 -10.08 -2.37 7.68
CA GLU A 82 -10.93 -3.56 7.82
C GLU A 82 -10.68 -4.56 6.69
N VAL A 83 -10.74 -4.11 5.43
CA VAL A 83 -10.45 -4.93 4.24
C VAL A 83 -9.05 -5.54 4.32
N GLY A 84 -8.05 -4.72 4.67
CA GLY A 84 -6.67 -5.16 4.85
C GLY A 84 -6.57 -6.32 5.84
N LEU A 85 -7.21 -6.21 7.00
CA LEU A 85 -7.17 -7.21 8.06
C LEU A 85 -7.86 -8.50 7.65
N CYS A 86 -9.11 -8.42 7.19
CA CYS A 86 -9.93 -9.58 6.87
C CYS A 86 -9.23 -10.50 5.86
N TYR A 87 -8.55 -9.91 4.87
CA TYR A 87 -7.85 -10.68 3.84
C TYR A 87 -6.39 -10.98 4.15
N SER A 88 -5.79 -10.38 5.19
CA SER A 88 -4.40 -10.68 5.59
C SER A 88 -4.25 -12.04 6.28
N GLU A 89 -5.31 -12.55 6.90
CA GLU A 89 -5.29 -13.83 7.62
C GLU A 89 -5.56 -15.04 6.70
N ASP A 90 -6.02 -14.78 5.47
CA ASP A 90 -6.24 -15.83 4.47
C ASP A 90 -4.89 -16.37 3.96
N GLN A 91 -4.83 -17.64 3.59
CA GLN A 91 -3.65 -18.26 2.97
C GLN A 91 -3.68 -18.16 1.44
N ASP A 92 -4.74 -17.60 0.86
CA ASP A 92 -4.89 -17.38 -0.57
C ASP A 92 -4.03 -16.19 -1.05
N PRO A 93 -3.06 -16.43 -1.97
CA PRO A 93 -2.24 -15.37 -2.55
C PRO A 93 -3.03 -14.25 -3.23
N GLU A 94 -4.20 -14.53 -3.82
CA GLU A 94 -5.03 -13.50 -4.45
C GLU A 94 -5.61 -12.53 -3.41
N ARG A 95 -5.96 -13.05 -2.23
CA ARG A 95 -6.47 -12.25 -1.10
C ARG A 95 -5.39 -11.37 -0.49
N HIS A 96 -4.14 -11.83 -0.46
CA HIS A 96 -3.03 -10.98 -0.03
C HIS A 96 -2.81 -9.79 -0.95
N ILE A 97 -3.07 -9.90 -2.27
CA ILE A 97 -2.97 -8.73 -3.15
C ILE A 97 -4.01 -7.67 -2.77
N VAL A 98 -5.24 -8.08 -2.47
CA VAL A 98 -6.31 -7.21 -2.00
C VAL A 98 -5.93 -6.56 -0.67
N SER A 99 -5.53 -7.37 0.31
CA SER A 99 -5.13 -6.92 1.64
C SER A 99 -4.02 -5.85 1.59
N GLN A 100 -2.93 -6.15 0.89
CA GLN A 100 -1.78 -5.25 0.78
C GLN A 100 -2.11 -3.97 0.00
N SER A 101 -2.96 -4.07 -1.03
CA SER A 101 -3.44 -2.90 -1.77
C SER A 101 -4.30 -1.99 -0.88
N ALA A 102 -5.16 -2.57 -0.04
CA ALA A 102 -5.98 -1.83 0.92
C ALA A 102 -5.10 -1.15 1.98
N TYR A 103 -4.10 -1.84 2.52
CA TYR A 103 -3.15 -1.26 3.47
C TYR A 103 -2.28 -0.15 2.87
N ALA A 104 -1.75 -0.33 1.66
CA ALA A 104 -1.03 0.71 0.94
C ALA A 104 -1.91 1.97 0.73
N SER A 105 -3.18 1.77 0.38
CA SER A 105 -4.16 2.85 0.20
C SER A 105 -4.49 3.57 1.51
N ALA A 106 -4.62 2.83 2.62
CA ALA A 106 -4.85 3.40 3.94
C ALA A 106 -3.62 4.19 4.44
N ALA A 107 -2.41 3.68 4.23
CA ALA A 107 -1.18 4.40 4.55
C ALA A 107 -1.02 5.67 3.70
N TRP A 108 -1.36 5.61 2.42
CA TRP A 108 -1.41 6.78 1.54
C TRP A 108 -2.42 7.83 2.04
N LEU A 109 -3.61 7.44 2.47
CA LEU A 109 -4.60 8.34 3.09
C LEU A 109 -4.07 9.02 4.34
N ARG A 110 -3.37 8.29 5.23
CA ARG A 110 -2.73 8.87 6.42
C ARG A 110 -1.68 9.91 6.02
N LEU A 111 -0.87 9.61 5.01
CA LEU A 111 0.14 10.52 4.49
C LEU A 111 -0.50 11.79 3.91
N LEU A 112 -1.54 11.65 3.08
CA LEU A 112 -2.32 12.76 2.52
C LEU A 112 -2.94 13.63 3.62
N ALA A 113 -3.53 13.02 4.65
CA ALA A 113 -4.20 13.74 5.73
C ALA A 113 -3.22 14.45 6.68
N GLY A 114 -1.96 13.99 6.76
CA GLY A 114 -0.95 14.52 7.67
C GLY A 114 -1.27 14.34 9.15
N ARG A 115 -2.17 13.39 9.48
CA ARG A 115 -2.62 13.10 10.85
C ARG A 115 -3.00 11.64 11.00
N LYS A 116 -3.14 11.20 12.26
CA LYS A 116 -3.76 9.90 12.56
C LYS A 116 -5.23 9.92 12.10
N LEU A 117 -5.64 8.84 11.44
CA LEU A 117 -7.01 8.58 10.99
C LEU A 117 -7.65 7.50 11.86
N ARG A 118 -8.98 7.51 11.97
CA ARG A 118 -9.74 6.47 12.68
C ARG A 118 -9.48 5.11 12.06
N THR A 119 -9.21 4.11 12.89
CA THR A 119 -9.02 2.72 12.45
C THR A 119 -10.15 1.86 12.99
N THR A 120 -10.32 0.66 12.44
CA THR A 120 -11.28 -0.31 12.96
C THR A 120 -11.03 -0.64 14.43
N ARG A 121 -12.10 -1.03 15.14
CA ARG A 121 -12.09 -1.46 16.54
C ARG A 121 -11.09 -2.58 16.84
N TYR A 122 -10.75 -3.40 15.84
CA TYR A 122 -9.78 -4.49 15.99
C TYR A 122 -8.33 -3.99 16.12
N LEU A 123 -8.07 -2.75 15.71
CA LEU A 123 -6.77 -2.07 15.82
C LEU A 123 -6.79 -0.96 16.89
N GLU A 124 -7.83 -0.89 17.72
CA GLU A 124 -7.87 0.04 18.85
C GLU A 124 -6.94 -0.44 19.97
N GLY A 125 -5.67 -0.05 19.90
CA GLY A 125 -4.70 -0.25 20.99
C GLY A 125 -3.33 -0.72 20.53
N ASP A 126 -3.29 -1.45 19.42
CA ASP A 126 -2.05 -1.84 18.75
C ASP A 126 -1.81 -0.90 17.57
N GLU A 127 -0.69 -0.19 17.62
CA GLU A 127 -0.13 0.49 16.45
C GLU A 127 0.40 -0.59 15.50
N GLU A 128 -0.48 -1.43 14.94
CA GLU A 128 -0.07 -2.24 13.81
C GLU A 128 0.27 -1.28 12.67
N ASP A 129 1.57 -1.26 12.37
CA ASP A 129 2.10 -0.62 11.19
C ASP A 129 1.44 -1.28 9.98
N LEU A 130 0.48 -0.58 9.37
CA LEU A 130 -0.29 -1.05 8.20
C LEU A 130 0.63 -1.50 7.06
N ILE A 131 1.84 -0.94 7.02
CA ILE A 131 2.85 -1.23 6.03
C ILE A 131 4.14 -1.67 6.73
N PRO A 132 4.93 -2.56 6.13
CA PRO A 132 6.16 -3.05 6.74
C PRO A 132 7.17 -1.93 7.03
N PRO A 133 7.80 -1.89 8.22
CA PRO A 133 8.61 -0.77 8.68
C PRO A 133 10.07 -0.81 8.18
N PHE A 134 10.38 -1.63 7.19
CA PHE A 134 11.77 -1.93 6.81
C PHE A 134 12.40 -0.87 5.89
N ALA A 135 11.58 -0.09 5.16
CA ALA A 135 12.06 1.01 4.33
C ALA A 135 12.16 2.35 5.10
N PRO A 136 12.97 3.31 4.63
CA PRO A 136 13.42 4.46 5.44
C PRO A 136 12.35 5.51 5.74
N SER A 137 11.37 5.67 4.85
CA SER A 137 10.28 6.65 4.98
C SER A 137 8.94 6.01 4.64
N THR A 138 7.84 6.62 5.10
CA THR A 138 6.48 6.15 4.78
C THR A 138 6.24 6.04 3.28
N PHE A 139 6.78 6.98 2.49
CA PHE A 139 6.71 6.90 1.02
C PHE A 139 7.34 5.60 0.52
N THR A 140 8.58 5.34 0.91
CA THR A 140 9.34 4.18 0.45
C THR A 140 8.80 2.87 1.01
N GLN A 141 8.22 2.88 2.21
CA GLN A 141 7.52 1.73 2.80
C GLN A 141 6.28 1.34 1.99
N ILE A 142 5.51 2.33 1.52
CA ILE A 142 4.38 2.07 0.62
C ILE A 142 4.89 1.48 -0.70
N VAL A 143 5.94 2.07 -1.28
CA VAL A 143 6.53 1.55 -2.54
C VAL A 143 7.07 0.12 -2.38
N ASP A 144 7.75 -0.17 -1.26
CA ASP A 144 8.23 -1.52 -0.93
C ASP A 144 7.06 -2.52 -0.91
N LEU A 145 6.01 -2.24 -0.14
CA LEU A 145 4.81 -3.09 -0.09
C LEU A 145 4.19 -3.29 -1.47
N LEU A 146 4.10 -2.23 -2.27
CA LEU A 146 3.54 -2.29 -3.61
C LEU A 146 4.38 -3.15 -4.56
N ALA A 147 5.71 -3.13 -4.45
CA ALA A 147 6.59 -3.92 -5.32
C ALA A 147 6.33 -5.43 -5.15
N TRP A 148 6.18 -5.88 -3.90
CA TRP A 148 5.76 -7.25 -3.60
C TRP A 148 4.34 -7.55 -4.10
N THR A 149 3.41 -6.64 -3.84
CA THR A 149 2.01 -6.76 -4.26
C THR A 149 1.88 -6.91 -5.78
N ARG A 150 2.57 -6.06 -6.56
CA ARG A 150 2.55 -6.10 -8.04
C ARG A 150 3.29 -7.30 -8.61
N SER A 151 4.25 -7.86 -7.88
CA SER A 151 4.89 -9.13 -8.25
C SER A 151 3.98 -10.35 -8.05
N GLY A 152 2.78 -10.15 -7.48
CA GLY A 152 1.81 -11.21 -7.20
C GLY A 152 2.16 -12.04 -5.97
N GLN A 153 2.90 -11.45 -5.04
CA GLN A 153 3.44 -12.14 -3.86
C GLN A 153 2.95 -11.49 -2.58
N VAL A 154 2.89 -12.29 -1.52
CA VAL A 154 2.83 -11.78 -0.15
C VAL A 154 4.13 -11.05 0.15
N TYR A 155 4.04 -9.96 0.90
CA TYR A 155 5.18 -9.19 1.33
C TYR A 155 6.15 -10.08 2.07
N CYS A 156 7.40 -10.01 1.65
CA CYS A 156 8.51 -10.63 2.34
C CYS A 156 9.60 -9.56 2.51
N HIS A 157 10.17 -9.46 3.70
CA HIS A 157 11.35 -8.62 3.86
C HIS A 157 12.47 -9.16 2.96
N TRP A 158 13.07 -8.29 2.15
CA TRP A 158 13.96 -8.73 1.06
C TRP A 158 15.18 -9.51 1.53
N GLU A 159 15.69 -9.27 2.75
CA GLU A 159 16.80 -10.06 3.31
C GLU A 159 16.37 -11.51 3.55
N ASP A 160 15.16 -11.73 4.06
CA ASP A 160 14.63 -13.07 4.30
C ASP A 160 14.40 -13.80 2.97
N ALA A 161 13.86 -13.09 1.97
CA ALA A 161 13.65 -13.61 0.61
C ALA A 161 14.94 -14.09 -0.07
N THR A 162 16.13 -13.60 0.32
CA THR A 162 17.40 -14.14 -0.21
C THR A 162 17.67 -15.59 0.18
N THR A 163 17.03 -16.06 1.25
CA THR A 163 17.20 -17.42 1.80
C THR A 163 15.95 -18.28 1.72
N ALA A 164 14.82 -17.72 1.27
CA ALA A 164 13.52 -18.36 1.20
C ALA A 164 13.09 -18.59 -0.27
N PRO A 165 13.28 -19.81 -0.82
CA PRO A 165 13.08 -20.10 -2.24
C PRO A 165 11.63 -19.99 -2.74
N GLU A 166 10.65 -19.92 -1.83
CA GLU A 166 9.24 -19.69 -2.13
C GLU A 166 8.95 -18.24 -2.59
N TYR A 167 9.87 -17.30 -2.38
CA TYR A 167 9.73 -15.91 -2.82
C TYR A 167 10.62 -15.62 -4.05
N ASP A 168 10.01 -15.07 -5.10
CA ASP A 168 10.69 -14.54 -6.28
C ASP A 168 11.14 -13.09 -6.02
N LEU A 169 12.23 -12.93 -5.25
CA LEU A 169 12.89 -11.63 -5.06
C LEU A 169 13.24 -10.94 -6.39
N PRO A 170 13.74 -11.64 -7.43
CA PRO A 170 13.92 -11.03 -8.74
C PRO A 170 12.65 -10.40 -9.34
N ALA A 171 11.46 -10.95 -9.10
CA ALA A 171 10.20 -10.33 -9.52
C ALA A 171 9.91 -9.03 -8.77
N ALA A 172 10.09 -9.01 -7.45
CA ALA A 172 9.94 -7.79 -6.65
C ALA A 172 10.96 -6.71 -7.07
N ILE A 173 12.22 -7.07 -7.36
CA ILE A 173 13.22 -6.15 -7.91
C ILE A 173 12.75 -5.53 -9.24
N ARG A 174 12.20 -6.35 -10.16
CA ARG A 174 11.72 -5.86 -11.46
C ARG A 174 10.56 -4.86 -11.28
N GLU A 175 9.59 -5.17 -10.41
CA GLU A 175 8.49 -4.24 -10.14
C GLU A 175 9.00 -2.95 -9.48
N LEU A 176 9.93 -3.04 -8.54
CA LEU A 176 10.52 -1.87 -7.90
C LEU A 176 11.27 -0.97 -8.92
N GLN A 177 11.94 -1.57 -9.90
CA GLN A 177 12.59 -0.84 -10.99
C GLN A 177 11.56 -0.15 -11.90
N VAL A 178 10.47 -0.84 -12.23
CA VAL A 178 9.36 -0.28 -13.02
C VAL A 178 8.73 0.89 -12.28
N MET A 179 8.45 0.75 -10.99
CA MET A 179 7.90 1.84 -10.16
C MET A 179 8.82 3.04 -10.08
N HIS A 180 10.12 2.82 -9.89
CA HIS A 180 11.10 3.90 -9.90
C HIS A 180 11.07 4.68 -11.22
N LEU A 181 10.94 3.99 -12.36
CA LEU A 181 10.75 4.65 -13.65
C LEU A 181 9.41 5.40 -13.70
N GLU A 182 8.30 4.77 -13.31
CA GLU A 182 6.96 5.38 -13.31
C GLU A 182 6.88 6.68 -12.49
N ILE A 183 7.57 6.77 -11.35
CA ILE A 183 7.54 7.97 -10.49
C ILE A 183 8.56 9.04 -10.87
N THR A 184 9.58 8.71 -11.67
CA THR A 184 10.66 9.66 -12.06
C THR A 184 10.52 10.23 -13.46
N THR A 185 9.52 9.79 -14.23
CA THR A 185 9.28 10.24 -15.61
C THR A 185 8.18 11.29 -15.69
#